data_AF-A0A6I0LTI7-F1
#
_entry.id   AF-A0A6I0LTI7-F1
#
_cell.length_a   1.000
_cell.length_b   1.000
_cell.length_c   1.000
_cell.angle_alpha   90.00
_cell.angle_beta   90.00
_cell.angle_gamma   90.00
#
_symmetry.space_group_name_H-M   'P 1'
#
loop_
_entity.id
_entity.type
_entity.pdbx_description
1 polymer ?
#
loop_
_entity_poly.entity_id
_entity_poly.type
_entity_poly.pdbx_seq_one_letter_code
_entity_poly.pdbx_strand_id
1 'polypeptide(L)'
;MELQEFVKETLLQITIGVKEAQEAVKEYGAVVNPKQYKSTSDATNARVKNEYYPVQNINFEVALTSSTGEENKSGIGVLLGSFNIGANKNDESKSVAVTSIKFNIPLVLPAEDDGNTQTSHQPIIAYGRNTRNNSW
;
A
#
# COMPACT_ATOMS: atom_id res chain seq x y z
N MET A 1 21.82 -5.06 15.24
CA MET A 1 21.50 -5.62 13.91
C MET A 1 22.39 -4.97 12.87
N GLU A 2 22.76 -5.70 11.81
CA GLU A 2 23.47 -5.12 10.65
C GLU A 2 22.49 -4.44 9.69
N LEU A 3 22.97 -3.53 8.84
CA LEU A 3 22.10 -2.79 7.89
C LEU A 3 21.30 -3.73 6.98
N GLN A 4 21.91 -4.81 6.48
CA GLN A 4 21.24 -5.78 5.62
C GLN A 4 20.08 -6.51 6.33
N GLU A 5 20.24 -6.79 7.62
CA GLU A 5 19.25 -7.47 8.44
C GLU A 5 18.08 -6.53 8.73
N PHE A 6 18.39 -5.28 9.07
CA PHE A 6 17.39 -4.22 9.21
C PHE A 6 16.51 -4.04 7.97
N VAL A 7 17.14 -3.94 6.78
CA VAL A 7 16.40 -3.78 5.51
C VAL A 7 15.51 -4.99 5.24
N LYS A 8 16.04 -6.21 5.42
CA LYS A 8 15.28 -7.46 5.23
C LYS A 8 14.07 -7.52 6.17
N GLU A 9 14.27 -7.30 7.46
CA GLU A 9 13.20 -7.39 8.47
C GLU A 9 12.13 -6.31 8.24
N THR A 10 12.53 -5.08 7.93
CA THR A 10 11.61 -3.98 7.65
C THR A 10 10.72 -4.30 6.44
N LEU A 11 11.31 -4.75 5.34
CA LEU A 11 10.55 -5.11 4.13
C LEU A 11 9.63 -6.30 4.37
N LEU A 12 10.06 -7.28 5.16
CA LEU A 12 9.23 -8.44 5.53
C LEU A 12 8.02 -8.01 6.35
N GLN A 13 8.20 -7.17 7.37
CA GLN A 13 7.10 -6.67 8.19
C GLN A 13 6.09 -5.85 7.37
N ILE A 14 6.56 -4.96 6.49
CA ILE A 14 5.69 -4.21 5.56
C ILE A 14 4.90 -5.17 4.67
N THR A 15 5.57 -6.19 4.12
CA THR A 15 4.94 -7.18 3.22
C THR A 15 3.85 -7.98 3.93
N ILE A 16 4.13 -8.46 5.15
CA ILE A 16 3.17 -9.19 5.98
C ILE A 16 1.98 -8.28 6.31
N GLY A 17 2.24 -7.06 6.80
CA GLY A 17 1.18 -6.11 7.14
C GLY A 17 0.30 -5.74 5.95
N VAL A 18 0.88 -5.54 4.76
CA VAL A 18 0.12 -5.32 3.51
C VAL A 18 -0.76 -6.53 3.19
N LYS A 19 -0.22 -7.75 3.31
CA LYS A 19 -0.94 -8.98 3.02
C LYS A 19 -2.11 -9.22 3.99
N GLU A 20 -1.90 -8.97 5.28
CA GLU A 20 -2.96 -9.07 6.30
C GLU A 20 -4.04 -8.00 6.06
N ALA A 21 -3.63 -6.76 5.77
CA ALA A 21 -4.56 -5.69 5.43
C ALA A 21 -5.39 -6.01 4.19
N GLN A 22 -4.78 -6.55 3.12
CA GLN A 22 -5.49 -7.01 1.92
C GLN A 22 -6.64 -7.96 2.23
N GLU A 23 -6.46 -8.83 3.21
CA GLU A 23 -7.47 -9.83 3.58
C GLU A 23 -8.56 -9.21 4.45
N ALA A 24 -8.18 -8.38 5.43
CA ALA A 24 -9.11 -7.71 6.33
C ALA A 24 -10.03 -6.73 5.60
N VAL A 25 -9.54 -6.01 4.59
CA VAL A 25 -10.33 -4.94 3.96
C VAL A 25 -11.39 -5.42 2.96
N LYS A 26 -11.40 -6.71 2.62
CA LYS A 26 -12.31 -7.27 1.59
C LYS A 26 -13.78 -7.04 1.91
N GLU A 27 -14.16 -7.14 3.18
CA GLU A 27 -15.55 -6.95 3.62
C GLU A 27 -16.03 -5.49 3.47
N TYR A 28 -15.10 -4.53 3.43
CA TYR A 28 -15.40 -3.11 3.27
C TYR A 28 -15.39 -2.68 1.80
N GLY A 29 -15.09 -3.58 0.86
CA GLY A 29 -15.03 -3.26 -0.57
C GLY A 29 -13.76 -2.51 -1.00
N ALA A 30 -12.73 -2.45 -0.15
CA ALA A 30 -11.45 -1.84 -0.50
C ALA A 30 -10.49 -2.86 -1.13
N VAL A 31 -9.49 -2.37 -1.87
CA VAL A 31 -8.42 -3.21 -2.45
C VAL A 31 -7.06 -2.58 -2.16
N VAL A 32 -6.32 -3.20 -1.25
CA VAL A 32 -4.95 -2.82 -0.92
C VAL A 32 -3.99 -3.35 -1.99
N ASN A 33 -3.11 -2.49 -2.50
CA ASN A 33 -2.11 -2.79 -3.51
C ASN A 33 -2.67 -3.59 -4.71
N PRO A 34 -3.62 -3.05 -5.47
CA PRO A 34 -4.22 -3.74 -6.62
C PRO A 34 -3.17 -4.14 -7.68
N LYS A 35 -3.43 -5.20 -8.45
CA LYS A 35 -2.42 -5.76 -9.39
C LYS A 35 -2.30 -5.00 -10.71
N GLN A 36 -3.38 -4.38 -11.18
CA GLN A 36 -3.44 -3.78 -12.50
C GLN A 36 -3.77 -2.29 -12.39
N TYR A 37 -2.82 -1.44 -12.75
CA TYR A 37 -2.96 0.01 -12.77
C TYR A 37 -2.97 0.54 -14.20
N LYS A 38 -3.68 1.64 -14.40
CA LYS A 38 -3.56 2.52 -15.56
C LYS A 38 -3.48 3.96 -15.06
N SER A 39 -2.35 4.60 -15.32
CA SER A 39 -2.17 6.03 -15.05
C SER A 39 -2.49 6.83 -16.29
N THR A 40 -3.24 7.90 -16.12
CA THR A 40 -3.41 8.99 -17.09
C THR A 40 -2.74 10.25 -16.52
N SER A 41 -2.77 11.37 -17.26
CA SER A 41 -2.28 12.66 -16.73
C SER A 41 -3.04 13.11 -15.48
N ASP A 42 -4.32 12.71 -15.37
CA ASP A 42 -5.25 13.31 -14.42
C ASP A 42 -5.61 12.35 -13.26
N ALA A 43 -5.45 11.04 -13.46
CA ALA A 43 -5.79 10.04 -12.47
C ALA A 43 -5.03 8.71 -12.64
N THR A 44 -4.82 8.04 -11.51
CA THR A 44 -4.41 6.63 -11.45
C THR A 44 -5.63 5.79 -11.12
N ASN A 45 -5.93 4.82 -11.98
CA ASN A 45 -7.04 3.89 -11.76
C ASN A 45 -6.54 2.45 -11.72
N ALA A 46 -7.18 1.61 -10.91
CA ALA A 46 -6.94 0.17 -10.87
C ALA A 46 -8.11 -0.59 -11.48
N ARG A 47 -7.81 -1.68 -12.20
CA ARG A 47 -8.85 -2.60 -12.69
C ARG A 47 -9.16 -3.65 -11.63
N VAL A 48 -10.34 -3.60 -11.04
CA VAL A 48 -10.83 -4.54 -10.04
C VAL A 48 -12.11 -5.17 -10.55
N LYS A 49 -12.18 -6.51 -10.62
CA LYS A 49 -13.36 -7.27 -11.10
C LYS A 49 -13.97 -6.70 -12.41
N ASN A 50 -13.09 -6.29 -13.34
CA ASN A 50 -13.43 -5.75 -14.65
C ASN A 50 -13.93 -4.29 -14.70
N GLU A 51 -13.93 -3.58 -13.57
CA GLU A 51 -14.26 -2.17 -13.46
C GLU A 51 -13.02 -1.35 -13.07
N TYR A 52 -13.04 -0.05 -13.34
CA TYR A 52 -11.96 0.87 -12.99
C TYR A 52 -12.31 1.69 -11.76
N TYR A 53 -11.43 1.67 -10.78
CA TYR A 53 -11.58 2.42 -9.54
C TYR A 53 -10.41 3.38 -9.34
N PRO A 54 -10.65 4.58 -8.77
CA PRO A 54 -9.58 5.50 -8.44
C PRO A 54 -8.64 4.89 -7.40
N VAL A 55 -7.35 5.11 -7.58
CA VAL A 55 -6.30 4.67 -6.66
C VAL A 55 -5.80 5.85 -5.88
N GLN A 56 -5.72 5.69 -4.56
CA GLN A 56 -5.15 6.65 -3.63
C GLN A 56 -3.83 6.10 -3.10
N ASN A 57 -2.76 6.88 -3.15
CA ASN A 57 -1.49 6.50 -2.56
C ASN A 57 -1.46 6.94 -1.09
N ILE A 58 -1.53 5.97 -0.17
CA ILE A 58 -1.45 6.25 1.26
C ILE A 58 0.03 6.35 1.63
N ASN A 59 0.46 7.55 2.02
CA ASN A 59 1.84 7.81 2.43
C ASN A 59 2.01 7.52 3.92
N PHE A 60 2.99 6.67 4.25
CA PHE A 60 3.40 6.34 5.60
C PHE A 60 4.78 6.93 5.88
N GLU A 61 4.90 7.60 7.00
CA GLU A 61 6.17 8.00 7.60
C GLU A 61 6.22 7.45 9.01
N VAL A 62 7.16 6.54 9.27
CA VAL A 62 7.20 5.77 10.52
C VAL A 62 8.58 5.90 11.14
N ALA A 63 8.61 6.32 12.41
CA ALA A 63 9.81 6.23 13.23
C ALA A 63 9.92 4.83 13.83
N LEU A 64 11.03 4.17 13.55
CA LEU A 64 11.39 2.86 14.05
C LEU A 64 12.46 2.98 15.12
N THR A 65 12.37 2.11 16.12
CA THR A 65 13.41 1.92 17.12
C THR A 65 13.92 0.51 17.09
N SER A 66 15.24 0.36 17.13
CA SER A 66 15.89 -0.92 17.40
C SER A 66 16.29 -0.94 18.87
N SER A 67 15.94 -2.02 19.59
CA SER A 67 16.42 -2.26 20.94
C SER A 67 17.24 -3.55 20.98
N THR A 68 18.47 -3.46 21.47
CA THR A 68 19.30 -4.62 21.82
C THR A 68 19.19 -4.80 23.34
N GLY A 69 18.49 -5.83 23.81
CA GLY A 69 18.46 -6.20 25.24
C GLY A 69 19.38 -7.39 25.53
N GLU A 70 19.87 -7.50 26.77
CA GLU A 70 20.78 -8.58 27.22
C GLU A 70 20.18 -9.99 27.12
N GLU A 71 18.87 -10.12 26.99
CA GLU A 71 18.17 -11.39 26.73
C GLU A 71 17.59 -11.44 25.30
N ASN A 72 18.40 -11.81 24.29
CA ASN A 72 18.04 -12.42 22.99
C ASN A 72 16.76 -11.96 22.21
N LYS A 73 16.11 -10.86 22.56
CA LYS A 73 14.91 -10.32 21.92
C LYS A 73 15.32 -9.12 21.07
N SER A 74 15.99 -9.41 19.95
CA SER A 74 16.25 -8.42 18.92
C SER A 74 15.03 -8.33 18.01
N GLY A 75 14.52 -7.12 17.79
CA GLY A 75 13.39 -6.87 16.90
C GLY A 75 13.20 -5.38 16.62
N ILE A 76 12.41 -5.08 15.59
CA ILE A 76 12.04 -3.71 15.21
C ILE A 76 10.74 -3.33 15.92
N GLY A 77 10.78 -2.27 16.74
CA GLY A 77 9.61 -1.65 17.35
C GLY A 77 9.15 -0.41 16.58
N VAL A 78 7.83 -0.20 16.49
CA VAL A 78 7.24 1.01 15.91
C VAL A 78 6.94 2.00 17.04
N LEU A 79 7.46 3.22 16.95
CA LEU A 79 7.07 4.30 17.86
C LEU A 79 5.86 5.04 17.29
N LEU A 80 4.69 4.83 17.90
CA LEU A 80 3.49 5.63 17.65
C LEU A 80 3.41 6.73 18.70
N GLY A 81 3.24 7.98 18.27
CA GLY A 81 3.44 9.19 19.09
C GLY A 81 2.63 9.23 20.39
N SER A 82 3.32 9.05 21.52
CA SER A 82 3.30 9.86 22.75
C SER A 82 4.22 9.24 23.81
N PHE A 83 5.42 8.79 23.38
CA PHE A 83 6.47 8.52 24.34
C PHE A 83 7.00 9.85 24.86
N ASN A 84 6.55 10.22 26.06
CA ASN A 84 7.32 11.09 26.95
C ASN A 84 8.70 10.45 27.15
N ILE A 85 9.64 10.73 26.25
CA ILE A 85 11.07 10.47 26.44
C ILE A 85 11.52 11.40 27.57
N GLY A 86 11.24 10.96 28.80
CA GLY A 86 11.34 11.79 29.99
C GLY A 86 10.94 11.10 31.30
N ALA A 87 11.00 9.76 31.41
CA ALA A 87 10.88 9.08 32.70
C ALA A 87 11.43 7.64 32.65
N ASN A 88 12.73 7.47 32.92
CA ASN A 88 13.18 6.82 34.16
C ASN A 88 14.71 6.69 34.14
N LYS A 89 15.32 7.34 35.14
CA LYS A 89 16.62 6.99 35.69
C LYS A 89 16.62 5.48 35.97
N ASN A 90 17.46 4.73 35.27
CA ASN A 90 18.36 3.75 35.87
C ASN A 90 19.40 3.38 34.80
N ASP A 91 20.64 3.33 35.26
CA ASP A 91 21.86 3.22 34.47
C ASP A 91 21.88 1.99 33.57
N GLU A 92 21.57 2.18 32.29
CA GLU A 92 22.05 1.34 31.21
C GLU A 92 21.93 2.16 29.94
N SER A 93 23.05 2.45 29.28
CA SER A 93 23.10 3.25 28.06
C SER A 93 22.46 2.50 26.89
N LYS A 94 21.13 2.40 26.88
CA LYS A 94 20.34 1.95 25.75
C LYS A 94 20.39 3.06 24.70
N SER A 95 21.40 2.98 23.84
CA SER A 95 21.48 3.77 22.61
C SER A 95 20.27 3.40 21.74
N VAL A 96 19.21 4.20 21.83
CA VAL A 96 18.04 4.05 20.96
C VAL A 96 18.39 4.69 19.62
N ALA A 97 18.72 3.88 18.62
CA ALA A 97 18.79 4.35 17.25
C ALA A 97 17.37 4.56 16.71
N VAL A 98 17.01 5.82 16.44
CA VAL A 98 15.74 6.17 15.79
C VAL A 98 15.99 6.26 14.28
N THR A 99 15.36 5.38 13.52
CA THR A 99 15.39 5.39 12.05
C THR A 99 14.01 5.71 11.52
N SER A 100 13.88 6.64 10.56
CA SER A 100 12.61 6.91 9.88
C SER A 100 12.54 6.17 8.55
N ILE A 101 11.40 5.53 8.26
CA ILE A 101 11.10 5.01 6.93
C ILE A 101 9.92 5.77 6.32
N LYS A 102 10.00 6.03 5.02
CA LYS A 102 8.88 6.57 4.23
C LYS A 102 8.55 5.60 3.13
N PHE A 103 7.28 5.20 3.04
CA PHE A 103 6.78 4.33 1.98
C PHE A 103 5.34 4.68 1.68
N ASN A 104 4.83 4.23 0.54
CA ASN A 104 3.42 4.41 0.20
C ASN A 104 2.81 3.09 -0.23
N ILE A 105 1.52 2.94 0.05
CA ILE A 105 0.74 1.78 -0.37
C ILE A 105 -0.43 2.29 -1.23
N PRO A 106 -0.52 1.92 -2.51
CA PRO A 106 -1.68 2.21 -3.34
C PRO A 106 -2.91 1.47 -2.82
N LEU A 107 -4.04 2.17 -2.73
CA LEU A 107 -5.28 1.68 -2.14
C LEU A 107 -6.47 2.14 -2.98
N VAL A 108 -7.33 1.19 -3.34
CA VAL A 108 -8.71 1.51 -3.74
C VAL A 108 -9.53 1.56 -2.46
N LEU A 109 -10.00 2.76 -2.10
CA LEU A 109 -10.93 2.95 -0.99
C LEU A 109 -12.37 2.67 -1.42
N PRO A 110 -13.27 2.35 -0.47
CA PRO A 110 -14.70 2.30 -0.76
C PRO A 110 -15.14 3.66 -1.29
N ALA A 111 -15.87 3.65 -2.40
CA ALA A 111 -16.41 4.84 -3.03
C ALA A 111 -17.92 4.69 -3.16
N GLU A 112 -18.65 5.77 -2.86
CA GLU A 112 -20.08 5.86 -3.13
C GLU A 112 -20.30 6.43 -4.53
N ASP A 113 -21.34 5.95 -5.20
CA ASP A 113 -21.81 6.55 -6.45
C ASP A 113 -22.52 7.87 -6.09
N ASP A 114 -22.05 8.98 -6.65
CA ASP A 114 -22.66 10.29 -6.48
C ASP A 114 -23.94 10.46 -7.33
N GLY A 115 -24.33 9.42 -8.07
CA GLY A 115 -25.51 9.38 -8.92
C GLY A 115 -25.29 10.03 -10.29
N ASN A 116 -24.06 10.47 -10.61
CA ASN A 116 -23.72 11.12 -11.88
C ASN A 116 -23.02 10.17 -12.87
N THR A 117 -23.00 8.87 -12.59
CA THR A 117 -22.25 7.90 -13.38
C THR A 117 -23.01 7.52 -14.66
N GLN A 118 -22.64 8.13 -15.81
CA GLN A 118 -22.92 7.52 -17.11
C GLN A 118 -22.16 6.19 -17.19
N THR A 119 -22.87 5.09 -16.93
CA THR A 119 -22.35 3.74 -17.10
C THR A 119 -22.00 3.53 -18.58
N SER A 120 -20.74 3.73 -18.96
CA SER A 120 -20.21 3.38 -20.28
C SER A 120 -20.03 1.86 -20.39
N HIS A 121 -21.13 1.12 -20.23
CA HIS A 121 -21.21 -0.28 -20.62
C HIS A 121 -21.47 -0.35 -22.14
N GLN A 122 -20.39 -0.41 -22.93
CA GLN A 122 -20.14 -1.48 -23.91
C GLN A 122 -18.80 -1.22 -24.60
N PRO A 123 -17.92 -2.23 -24.77
CA PRO A 123 -16.85 -2.13 -25.75
C PRO A 123 -17.50 -2.01 -27.14
N ILE A 124 -17.16 -0.97 -27.89
CA ILE A 124 -17.45 -0.93 -29.32
C ILE A 124 -16.57 -2.02 -29.97
N ILE A 125 -17.07 -3.26 -30.05
CA ILE A 125 -16.54 -4.22 -31.01
C ILE A 125 -17.08 -3.78 -32.37
N ALA A 126 -16.32 -2.92 -33.04
CA ALA A 126 -16.53 -2.67 -34.45
C ALA A 126 -16.18 -3.94 -35.22
N TYR A 127 -17.12 -4.87 -35.37
CA TYR A 127 -17.08 -5.83 -36.48
C TYR A 127 -17.32 -5.04 -37.76
N GLY A 128 -16.27 -4.41 -38.27
CA GLY A 128 -16.18 -3.94 -39.64
C GLY A 128 -16.09 -5.14 -40.56
N ARG A 129 -17.23 -5.80 -40.79
CA ARG A 129 -17.41 -6.82 -41.82
C ARG A 129 -17.36 -6.10 -43.17
N ASN A 130 -16.17 -5.92 -43.74
CA ASN A 130 -16.06 -5.44 -45.12
C ASN A 130 -16.15 -6.64 -46.08
N THR A 131 -17.39 -7.03 -46.37
CA THR A 131 -17.69 -7.94 -47.47
C THR A 131 -17.74 -7.17 -48.78
N ARG A 132 -17.00 -7.67 -49.78
CA ARG A 132 -17.23 -7.55 -51.24
C ARG A 132 -16.85 -6.19 -51.85
N ASN A 133 -16.21 -6.07 -53.01
CA ASN A 133 -16.06 -6.97 -54.15
C ASN A 133 -14.89 -6.54 -55.06
N ASN A 134 -14.39 -7.51 -55.82
CA ASN A 134 -13.45 -7.40 -56.94
C ASN A 134 -13.84 -6.37 -58.01
N SER A 135 -12.85 -5.77 -58.68
CA SER A 135 -12.87 -5.55 -60.14
C SER A 135 -11.50 -5.06 -60.68
N TRP A 136 -10.85 -5.97 -61.44
CA TRP A 136 -9.86 -5.82 -62.53
C TRP A 136 -8.49 -5.19 -62.25
#